data_AF-A0A7J9GUY4-F1
#
_entry.id   AF-A0A7J9GUY4-F1
#
_cell.length_a   1.000
_cell.length_b   1.000
_cell.length_c   1.000
_cell.angle_alpha   90.00
_cell.angle_beta   90.00
_cell.angle_gamma   90.00
#
_symmetry.space_group_name_H-M   'P 1'
#
loop_
_entity.id
_entity.type
_entity.pdbx_description
1 polymer ?
#
loop_
_entity_poly.entity_id
_entity_poly.type
_entity_poly.pdbx_seq_one_letter_code
_entity_poly.pdbx_strand_id
1 'polypeptide(L)'
;TLRRLAQNREAARKSRLRKKAYVQQLESSRIRLTQLEQELQRARTQGMFLGGGNIIGGDQGLPVGINNISPDAALFDMEYTRWLEEHHRLMCELRAAIQEHLPENELRIFVDNCLAHLDQVMNLKSMVAKTDVFHLVSGMWKTPAERCFMWMGGFRPSDLIKVILNQIEPLTEQQIMGICALQQSTQEAEEALTQGLEALNQSVSDIITSDSLSCPPNMTNYMGQMAVAINKLSTIEGFVRQ
;
A
#
# COMPACT_ATOMS: atom_id res chain seq x y z
N THR A 1 38.44 -24.44 56.03
CA THR A 1 36.96 -24.46 56.10
C THR A 1 36.34 -23.06 56.10
N LEU A 2 36.84 -22.11 56.91
CA LEU A 2 36.32 -20.72 57.00
C LEU A 2 36.35 -19.92 55.68
N ARG A 3 37.42 -20.02 54.88
CA ARG A 3 37.57 -19.31 53.61
C ARG A 3 36.49 -19.68 52.57
N ARG A 4 36.12 -20.97 52.50
CA ARG A 4 35.05 -21.45 51.61
C ARG A 4 33.67 -20.95 52.05
N LEU A 5 33.42 -20.86 53.36
CA LEU A 5 32.19 -20.29 53.91
C LEU A 5 32.06 -18.79 53.59
N ALA A 6 33.14 -18.02 53.68
CA ALA A 6 33.16 -16.61 53.29
C ALA A 6 32.87 -16.42 51.79
N GLN A 7 33.50 -17.21 50.92
CA GLN A 7 33.26 -17.20 49.47
C GLN A 7 31.82 -17.60 49.12
N ASN A 8 31.24 -18.60 49.81
CA ASN A 8 29.85 -19.00 49.59
C ASN A 8 28.86 -17.89 50.00
N ARG A 9 29.10 -17.21 51.13
CA ARG A 9 28.31 -16.04 51.56
C ARG A 9 28.38 -14.90 50.55
N GLU A 10 29.56 -14.63 50.00
CA GLU A 10 29.74 -13.58 49.01
C GLU A 10 29.09 -13.95 47.65
N ALA A 11 29.21 -15.20 47.22
CA ALA A 11 28.56 -15.72 46.02
C ALA A 11 27.02 -15.68 46.15
N ALA A 12 26.48 -16.05 47.31
CA ALA A 12 25.05 -15.95 47.62
C ALA A 12 24.56 -14.49 47.57
N ARG A 13 25.34 -13.55 48.12
CA ARG A 13 25.03 -12.11 48.06
C ARG A 13 25.02 -11.59 46.61
N LYS A 14 26.03 -11.93 45.80
CA LYS A 14 26.09 -11.54 44.37
C LYS A 14 24.95 -12.16 43.56
N SER A 15 24.61 -13.41 43.82
CA SER A 15 23.45 -14.09 43.21
C SER A 15 22.14 -13.37 43.54
N ARG A 16 21.94 -13.03 44.83
CA ARG A 16 20.76 -12.28 45.28
C ARG A 16 20.66 -10.89 44.63
N LEU A 17 21.77 -10.18 44.51
CA LEU A 17 21.80 -8.87 43.83
C LEU A 17 21.42 -8.98 42.35
N ARG A 18 22.00 -9.95 41.63
CA ARG A 18 21.67 -10.18 40.21
C ARG A 18 20.21 -10.53 40.00
N LYS A 19 19.67 -11.43 40.84
CA LYS A 19 18.24 -11.76 40.81
C LYS A 19 17.37 -10.53 41.09
N LYS A 20 17.75 -9.69 42.07
CA LYS A 20 17.01 -8.46 42.37
C LYS A 20 17.02 -7.47 41.20
N ALA A 21 18.18 -7.27 40.56
CA ALA A 21 18.29 -6.41 39.38
C ALA A 21 17.46 -6.94 38.20
N TYR A 22 17.48 -8.25 37.97
CA TYR A 22 16.69 -8.90 36.92
C TYR A 22 15.19 -8.75 37.17
N VAL A 23 14.73 -8.95 38.41
CA VAL A 23 13.31 -8.74 38.78
C VAL A 23 12.89 -7.28 38.57
N GLN A 24 13.73 -6.31 38.96
CA GLN A 24 13.44 -4.89 38.70
C GLN A 24 13.36 -4.58 37.21
N GLN A 25 14.25 -5.16 36.40
CA GLN A 25 14.19 -5.02 34.94
C GLN A 25 12.90 -5.61 34.38
N LEU A 26 12.47 -6.79 34.83
CA LEU A 26 11.20 -7.40 34.42
C LEU A 26 9.99 -6.55 34.83
N GLU A 27 9.99 -5.97 36.03
CA GLU A 27 8.93 -5.06 36.47
C GLU A 27 8.88 -3.80 35.60
N SER A 28 10.04 -3.21 35.27
CA SER A 28 10.13 -2.07 34.35
C SER A 28 9.63 -2.42 32.95
N SER A 29 10.03 -3.58 32.41
CA SER A 29 9.57 -4.05 31.10
C SER A 29 8.07 -4.32 31.09
N ARG A 30 7.51 -4.90 32.16
CA ARG A 30 6.07 -5.14 32.30
C ARG A 30 5.28 -3.84 32.24
N ILE A 31 5.71 -2.82 32.99
CA ILE A 31 5.05 -1.50 32.99
C ILE A 31 5.10 -0.88 31.59
N ARG A 32 6.26 -0.95 30.92
CA ARG A 32 6.42 -0.44 29.55
C ARG A 32 5.51 -1.16 28.55
N LEU A 33 5.39 -2.48 28.67
CA LEU A 33 4.47 -3.30 27.87
C LEU A 33 3.02 -2.88 28.08
N THR A 34 2.58 -2.73 29.33
CA THR A 34 1.22 -2.27 29.62
C THR A 34 0.96 -0.86 29.09
N GLN A 35 1.96 0.03 29.13
CA GLN A 35 1.84 1.36 28.53
C GLN A 35 1.70 1.28 27.00
N LEU A 36 2.53 0.48 26.33
CA LEU A 36 2.45 0.27 24.88
C LEU A 36 1.11 -0.38 24.48
N GLU A 37 0.61 -1.34 25.25
CA GLU A 37 -0.71 -1.94 25.03
C GLU A 37 -1.84 -0.90 25.16
N GLN A 38 -1.76 0.00 26.14
CA GLN A 38 -2.72 1.09 26.28
C GLN A 38 -2.62 2.11 25.14
N GLU A 39 -1.41 2.46 24.71
CA GLU A 39 -1.19 3.34 23.56
C GLU A 39 -1.70 2.69 22.27
N LEU A 40 -1.48 1.40 22.08
CA LEU A 40 -1.99 0.63 20.94
C LEU A 40 -3.51 0.53 20.96
N GLN A 41 -4.13 0.26 22.11
CA GLN A 41 -5.58 0.25 22.25
C GLN A 41 -6.17 1.64 22.01
N ARG A 42 -5.52 2.70 22.50
CA ARG A 42 -5.91 4.09 22.26
C ARG A 42 -5.80 4.44 20.77
N ALA A 43 -4.71 4.05 20.10
CA ALA A 43 -4.54 4.20 18.66
C ALA A 43 -5.60 3.42 17.85
N ARG A 44 -5.96 2.20 18.27
CA ARG A 44 -7.07 1.42 17.69
C ARG A 44 -8.41 2.13 17.84
N THR A 45 -8.72 2.66 19.03
CA THR A 45 -9.97 3.43 19.25
C THR A 45 -9.98 4.77 18.52
N GLN A 46 -8.81 5.35 18.23
CA GLN A 46 -8.64 6.57 17.44
C GLN A 46 -8.54 6.29 15.93
N GLY A 47 -8.75 5.04 15.49
CA GLY A 47 -8.73 4.68 14.07
C GLY A 47 -7.36 4.83 13.39
N MET A 48 -6.27 4.89 14.15
CA MET A 48 -4.92 5.21 13.68
C MET A 48 -4.14 3.98 13.17
N PHE A 49 -4.84 2.96 12.68
CA PHE A 49 -4.21 1.79 12.06
C PHE A 49 -4.03 2.05 10.55
N LEU A 50 -2.90 2.68 10.22
CA LEU A 50 -2.34 2.66 8.87
C LEU A 50 -1.96 1.22 8.52
N GLY A 51 -2.81 0.55 7.73
CA GLY A 51 -2.46 -0.64 6.95
C GLY A 51 -2.40 -1.96 7.75
N GLY A 52 -3.19 -2.94 7.30
CA GLY A 52 -3.06 -4.34 7.72
C GLY A 52 -4.40 -4.94 8.12
N GLY A 53 -4.89 -5.87 7.29
CA GLY A 53 -6.26 -6.35 7.31
C GLY A 53 -6.73 -6.98 8.62
N ASN A 54 -7.94 -6.61 9.04
CA ASN A 54 -8.78 -7.45 9.86
C ASN A 54 -9.53 -8.44 8.95
N ILE A 55 -8.88 -9.57 8.66
CA ILE A 55 -9.59 -10.83 8.44
C ILE A 55 -9.23 -11.70 9.64
N ILE A 56 -10.16 -11.84 10.57
CA ILE A 56 -10.51 -13.08 11.30
C ILE A 56 -11.82 -12.76 12.03
N GLY A 57 -12.82 -13.60 11.75
CA GLY A 57 -14.22 -13.36 12.07
C GLY A 57 -14.61 -13.48 13.53
N GLY A 58 -15.90 -13.28 13.76
CA GLY A 58 -16.56 -13.46 15.05
C GLY A 58 -17.62 -12.39 15.28
N ASP A 59 -18.78 -12.63 14.68
CA ASP A 59 -20.12 -12.28 15.19
C ASP A 59 -20.16 -11.28 16.36
N GLN A 60 -20.27 -9.98 16.03
CA GLN A 60 -20.96 -8.99 16.85
C GLN A 60 -21.12 -7.68 16.07
N GLY A 61 -22.37 -7.34 15.81
CA GLY A 61 -22.76 -6.10 15.14
C GLY A 61 -22.28 -4.87 15.91
N LEU A 62 -21.25 -4.22 15.37
CA LEU A 62 -20.99 -2.81 15.59
C LEU A 62 -20.82 -2.19 14.20
N PRO A 63 -21.40 -1.00 13.94
CA PRO A 63 -21.27 -0.37 12.64
C PRO A 63 -19.79 -0.16 12.37
N VAL A 64 -19.31 -0.73 11.27
CA VAL A 64 -17.97 -0.50 10.72
C VAL A 64 -17.72 1.00 10.77
N GLY A 65 -16.69 1.41 11.51
CA GLY A 65 -16.42 2.81 11.80
C GLY A 65 -16.15 3.60 10.52
N ILE A 66 -17.17 4.31 10.04
CA ILE A 66 -17.10 5.30 8.96
C ILE A 66 -16.31 6.57 9.41
N ASN A 67 -15.89 6.66 10.68
CA ASN A 67 -15.55 7.94 11.31
C ASN A 67 -14.06 8.31 11.35
N ASN A 68 -13.24 7.93 10.37
CA ASN A 68 -11.88 8.49 10.26
C ASN A 68 -11.35 8.64 8.83
N ILE A 69 -12.25 8.64 7.84
CA ILE A 69 -11.87 8.89 6.45
C ILE A 69 -11.74 10.41 6.28
N SER A 70 -10.63 10.88 5.70
CA SER A 70 -10.48 12.30 5.32
C SER A 70 -11.69 12.74 4.48
N PRO A 71 -12.19 13.98 4.62
CA PRO A 71 -13.27 14.49 3.76
C PRO A 71 -13.00 14.25 2.27
N ASP A 72 -11.74 14.37 1.84
CA ASP A 72 -11.32 14.13 0.45
C ASP A 72 -11.40 12.65 0.06
N ALA A 73 -11.08 11.75 0.98
CA ALA A 73 -11.18 10.31 0.76
C ALA A 73 -12.64 9.82 0.75
N ALA A 74 -13.51 10.42 1.56
CA ALA A 74 -14.95 10.16 1.53
C ALA A 74 -15.59 10.69 0.24
N LEU A 75 -15.19 11.88 -0.21
CA LEU A 75 -15.59 12.44 -1.50
C LEU A 75 -15.15 11.54 -2.65
N PHE A 76 -13.89 11.07 -2.62
CA PHE A 76 -13.38 10.13 -3.60
C PHE A 76 -14.21 8.84 -3.66
N ASP A 77 -14.55 8.23 -2.52
CA ASP A 77 -15.35 7.00 -2.48
C ASP A 77 -16.74 7.18 -3.11
N MET A 78 -17.38 8.31 -2.81
CA MET A 78 -18.67 8.69 -3.38
C MET A 78 -18.60 8.88 -4.90
N GLU A 79 -17.63 9.68 -5.38
CA GLU A 79 -17.46 9.94 -6.81
C GLU A 79 -17.00 8.68 -7.57
N TYR A 80 -16.19 7.82 -6.95
CA TYR A 80 -15.79 6.55 -7.55
C TYR A 80 -16.96 5.59 -7.70
N THR A 81 -17.88 5.54 -6.73
CA THR A 81 -19.11 4.74 -6.84
C THR A 81 -20.00 5.24 -7.97
N ARG A 82 -20.18 6.56 -8.07
CA ARG A 82 -20.91 7.17 -9.20
C ARG A 82 -20.23 6.88 -10.53
N TRP A 83 -18.90 6.92 -10.57
CA TRP A 83 -18.12 6.55 -11.75
C TRP A 83 -18.37 5.09 -12.14
N LEU A 84 -18.44 4.15 -11.20
CA LEU A 84 -18.75 2.74 -11.50
C LEU A 84 -20.14 2.55 -12.11
N GLU A 85 -21.15 3.27 -11.61
CA GLU A 85 -22.52 3.24 -12.16
C GLU A 85 -22.54 3.74 -13.62
N GLU A 86 -21.86 4.85 -13.88
CA GLU A 86 -21.76 5.43 -15.21
C GLU A 86 -20.92 4.53 -16.14
N HIS A 87 -19.84 3.95 -15.64
CA HIS A 87 -19.03 2.98 -16.38
C HIS A 87 -19.89 1.79 -16.83
N HIS A 88 -20.72 1.26 -15.92
CA HIS A 88 -21.65 0.19 -16.25
C HIS A 88 -22.64 0.59 -17.35
N ARG A 89 -23.21 1.81 -17.26
CA ARG A 89 -24.12 2.35 -18.29
C ARG A 89 -23.43 2.45 -19.65
N LEU A 90 -22.25 3.07 -19.72
CA LEU A 90 -21.48 3.21 -20.95
C LEU A 90 -21.11 1.86 -21.58
N MET A 91 -20.72 0.88 -20.76
CA MET A 91 -20.42 -0.47 -21.24
C MET A 91 -21.66 -1.19 -21.78
N CYS A 92 -22.84 -0.96 -21.20
CA CYS A 92 -24.10 -1.48 -21.73
C CYS A 92 -24.47 -0.84 -23.07
N GLU A 93 -24.30 0.47 -23.21
CA GLU A 93 -24.55 1.21 -24.46
C GLU A 93 -23.60 0.78 -25.59
N LEU A 94 -22.31 0.68 -25.30
CA LEU A 94 -21.33 0.17 -26.28
C LEU A 94 -21.67 -1.26 -26.72
N ARG A 95 -22.07 -2.12 -25.78
CA ARG A 95 -22.49 -3.50 -26.10
C ARG A 95 -23.73 -3.52 -26.98
N ALA A 96 -24.73 -2.69 -26.69
CA ALA A 96 -25.94 -2.56 -27.50
C ALA A 96 -25.60 -2.06 -28.91
N ALA A 97 -24.77 -1.01 -29.03
CA ALA A 97 -24.32 -0.47 -30.30
C ALA A 97 -23.59 -1.52 -31.18
N ILE A 98 -22.76 -2.38 -30.56
CA ILE A 98 -22.10 -3.50 -31.24
C ILE A 98 -23.14 -4.55 -31.69
N GLN A 99 -24.11 -4.89 -30.83
CA GLN A 99 -25.17 -5.86 -31.15
C GLN A 99 -26.10 -5.39 -32.28
N GLU A 100 -26.36 -4.09 -32.35
CA GLU A 100 -27.16 -3.46 -33.41
C GLU A 100 -26.38 -3.28 -34.72
N HIS A 101 -25.08 -3.63 -34.73
CA HIS A 101 -24.19 -3.49 -35.89
C HIS A 101 -24.15 -2.04 -36.41
N LEU A 102 -24.10 -1.07 -35.49
CA LEU A 102 -23.97 0.33 -35.87
C LEU A 102 -22.71 0.57 -36.72
N PRO A 103 -22.76 1.50 -37.67
CA PRO A 103 -21.61 1.81 -38.51
C PRO A 103 -20.45 2.38 -37.70
N GLU A 104 -19.22 2.22 -38.19
CA GLU A 104 -17.99 2.56 -37.45
C GLU A 104 -17.93 4.01 -36.97
N ASN A 105 -18.48 4.94 -37.75
CA ASN A 105 -18.55 6.36 -37.40
C ASN A 105 -19.40 6.60 -36.14
N GLU A 106 -20.47 5.84 -35.95
CA GLU A 106 -21.32 5.93 -34.76
C GLU A 106 -20.69 5.18 -33.58
N LEU A 107 -20.10 4.01 -33.81
CA LEU A 107 -19.33 3.27 -32.79
C LEU A 107 -18.19 4.10 -32.20
N ARG A 108 -17.53 4.92 -33.02
CA ARG A 108 -16.47 5.83 -32.57
C ARG A 108 -16.91 6.73 -31.43
N ILE A 109 -18.14 7.23 -31.46
CA ILE A 109 -18.68 8.12 -30.42
C ILE A 109 -18.75 7.39 -29.06
N PHE A 110 -19.18 6.13 -29.05
CA PHE A 110 -19.23 5.33 -27.84
C PHE A 110 -17.82 5.01 -27.30
N VAL A 111 -16.88 4.71 -28.20
CA VAL A 111 -15.47 4.48 -27.82
C VAL A 111 -14.86 5.75 -27.22
N ASP A 112 -15.06 6.91 -27.85
CA ASP A 112 -14.54 8.19 -27.36
C ASP A 112 -15.13 8.55 -26.00
N ASN A 113 -16.42 8.29 -25.78
CA ASN A 113 -17.07 8.46 -24.48
C ASN A 113 -16.46 7.55 -23.40
N CYS A 114 -16.20 6.27 -23.72
CA CYS A 114 -15.53 5.35 -22.81
C CYS A 114 -14.10 5.81 -22.47
N LEU A 115 -13.34 6.31 -23.45
CA LEU A 115 -11.99 6.84 -23.24
C LEU A 115 -12.02 8.08 -22.35
N ALA A 116 -12.89 9.05 -22.63
CA ALA A 116 -13.06 10.23 -21.80
C ALA A 116 -13.48 9.87 -20.36
N HIS A 117 -14.25 8.79 -20.19
CA HIS A 117 -14.64 8.30 -18.87
C HIS A 117 -13.46 7.66 -18.10
N LEU A 118 -12.48 7.04 -18.79
CA LEU A 118 -11.24 6.59 -18.15
C LEU A 118 -10.40 7.77 -17.64
N ASP A 119 -10.37 8.89 -18.36
CA ASP A 119 -9.67 10.09 -17.89
C ASP A 119 -10.29 10.64 -16.60
N GLN A 120 -11.61 10.54 -16.43
CA GLN A 120 -12.29 10.94 -15.20
C GLN A 120 -11.80 10.15 -13.98
N VAL A 121 -11.67 8.83 -14.07
CA VAL A 121 -11.17 8.04 -12.92
C VAL A 121 -9.70 8.32 -12.63
N MET A 122 -8.89 8.60 -13.66
CA MET A 122 -7.50 8.99 -13.45
C MET A 122 -7.40 10.33 -12.72
N ASN A 123 -8.27 11.29 -13.05
CA ASN A 123 -8.35 12.57 -12.35
C ASN A 123 -8.80 12.41 -10.89
N LEU A 124 -9.82 11.59 -10.62
CA LEU A 124 -10.25 11.26 -9.26
C LEU A 124 -9.10 10.66 -8.44
N LYS A 125 -8.39 9.68 -9.01
CA LYS A 125 -7.21 9.06 -8.37
C LYS A 125 -6.08 10.07 -8.13
N SER A 126 -5.84 10.98 -9.07
CA SER A 126 -4.82 12.03 -8.91
C SER A 126 -5.16 12.99 -7.78
N MET A 127 -6.43 13.35 -7.60
CA MET A 127 -6.87 14.21 -6.50
C MET A 127 -6.61 13.55 -5.14
N VAL A 128 -7.07 12.32 -4.95
CA VAL A 128 -6.87 11.62 -3.67
C VAL A 128 -5.40 11.26 -3.44
N ALA A 129 -4.60 10.98 -4.48
CA ALA A 129 -3.17 10.74 -4.31
C ALA A 129 -2.42 11.94 -3.71
N LYS A 130 -2.90 13.17 -3.95
CA LYS A 130 -2.28 14.40 -3.43
C LYS A 130 -2.61 14.68 -1.96
N THR A 131 -3.75 14.18 -1.48
CA THR A 131 -4.26 14.46 -0.13
C THR A 131 -4.14 13.27 0.80
N ASP A 132 -4.36 12.06 0.27
CA ASP A 132 -4.29 10.78 0.97
C ASP A 132 -3.91 9.62 0.04
N VAL A 133 -2.61 9.47 -0.23
CA VAL A 133 -2.08 8.36 -1.03
C VAL A 133 -2.35 6.98 -0.39
N PHE A 134 -2.51 6.92 0.93
CA PHE A 134 -2.78 5.66 1.62
C PHE A 134 -4.20 5.17 1.34
N HIS A 135 -5.16 6.08 1.24
CA HIS A 135 -6.52 5.73 0.80
C HIS A 135 -6.52 5.16 -0.61
N LEU A 136 -5.71 5.69 -1.52
CA LEU A 136 -5.60 5.15 -2.88
C LEU A 136 -5.02 3.73 -2.90
N VAL A 137 -3.98 3.45 -2.11
CA VAL A 137 -3.28 2.15 -2.13
C VAL A 137 -3.95 1.09 -1.25
N SER A 138 -4.50 1.48 -0.11
CA SER A 138 -5.00 0.58 0.94
C SER A 138 -6.45 0.82 1.36
N GLY A 139 -7.13 1.82 0.77
CA GLY A 139 -8.51 2.15 1.09
C GLY A 139 -9.52 1.09 0.64
N MET A 140 -10.74 1.24 1.12
CA MET A 140 -11.83 0.28 0.89
C MET A 140 -12.63 0.53 -0.40
N TRP A 141 -12.19 1.49 -1.22
CA TRP A 141 -12.82 1.85 -2.50
C TRP A 141 -12.80 0.73 -3.54
N LYS A 142 -11.95 -0.29 -3.36
CA LYS A 142 -11.94 -1.52 -4.16
C LYS A 142 -12.44 -2.72 -3.37
N THR A 143 -13.14 -3.62 -4.06
CA THR A 143 -13.56 -4.90 -3.49
C THR A 143 -12.34 -5.75 -3.08
N PRO A 144 -12.49 -6.66 -2.10
CA PRO A 144 -11.40 -7.57 -1.72
C PRO A 144 -10.83 -8.37 -2.90
N ALA A 145 -11.67 -8.76 -3.86
CA ALA A 145 -11.25 -9.51 -5.03
C ALA A 145 -10.39 -8.65 -5.97
N GLU A 146 -10.78 -7.41 -6.25
CA GLU A 146 -10.00 -6.50 -7.09
C GLU A 146 -8.65 -6.14 -6.44
N ARG A 147 -8.61 -6.07 -5.10
CA ARG A 147 -7.38 -5.80 -4.36
C ARG A 147 -6.31 -6.86 -4.56
N CYS A 148 -6.68 -8.11 -4.86
CA CYS A 148 -5.72 -9.17 -5.20
C CYS A 148 -4.92 -8.88 -6.47
N PHE A 149 -5.41 -8.01 -7.35
CA PHE A 149 -4.76 -7.64 -8.61
C PHE A 149 -4.11 -6.25 -8.56
N MET A 150 -4.04 -5.62 -7.39
CA MET A 150 -3.39 -4.32 -7.26
C MET A 150 -1.86 -4.46 -7.20
N TRP A 151 -1.22 -3.56 -7.92
CA TRP A 151 0.20 -3.27 -7.85
C TRP A 151 0.39 -1.84 -7.33
N MET A 152 0.92 -0.91 -8.12
CA MET A 152 1.14 0.48 -7.69
C MET A 152 -0.09 1.37 -7.92
N GLY A 153 -1.15 1.16 -7.14
CA GLY A 153 -2.40 1.95 -7.23
C GLY A 153 -3.34 1.57 -8.39
N GLY A 154 -2.98 0.54 -9.16
CA GLY A 154 -3.74 0.02 -10.29
C GLY A 154 -3.42 -1.46 -10.54
N PHE A 155 -3.87 -1.98 -11.69
CA PHE A 155 -3.50 -3.30 -12.19
C PHE A 155 -2.13 -3.23 -12.89
N ARG A 156 -1.52 -4.39 -13.18
CA ARG A 156 -0.36 -4.48 -14.08
C ARG A 156 -0.80 -4.39 -15.54
N PRO A 157 -0.34 -3.39 -16.31
CA PRO A 157 -0.67 -3.30 -17.74
C PRO A 157 -0.38 -4.57 -18.56
N SER A 158 0.70 -5.30 -18.26
CA SER A 158 1.06 -6.56 -18.90
C SER A 158 -0.03 -7.64 -18.77
N ASP A 159 -0.66 -7.76 -17.59
CA ASP A 159 -1.76 -8.68 -17.33
C ASP A 159 -3.02 -8.26 -18.11
N LEU A 160 -3.28 -6.95 -18.24
CA LEU A 160 -4.39 -6.46 -19.04
C LEU A 160 -4.20 -6.79 -20.53
N ILE A 161 -3.00 -6.55 -21.08
CA ILE A 161 -2.67 -6.89 -22.48
C ILE A 161 -2.89 -8.39 -22.72
N LYS A 162 -2.47 -9.23 -21.78
CA LYS A 162 -2.65 -10.69 -21.83
C LYS A 162 -4.12 -11.10 -21.89
N VAL A 163 -4.98 -10.45 -21.09
CA VAL A 163 -6.43 -10.72 -21.10
C VAL A 163 -7.05 -10.29 -22.42
N ILE A 164 -6.74 -9.08 -22.87
CA ILE A 164 -7.30 -8.48 -24.10
C ILE A 164 -6.95 -9.29 -25.34
N LEU A 165 -5.72 -9.80 -25.44
CA LEU A 165 -5.27 -10.59 -26.60
C LEU A 165 -6.20 -11.78 -26.89
N ASN A 166 -6.77 -12.41 -25.85
CA ASN A 166 -7.68 -13.54 -25.98
C ASN A 166 -9.12 -13.13 -26.37
N GLN A 167 -9.42 -11.84 -26.43
CA GLN A 167 -10.77 -11.30 -26.68
C GLN A 167 -10.89 -10.60 -28.04
N ILE A 168 -9.77 -10.36 -28.73
CA ILE A 168 -9.75 -9.67 -30.02
C ILE A 168 -9.41 -10.70 -31.11
N GLU A 169 -10.42 -11.18 -31.83
CA GLU A 169 -10.27 -11.99 -33.04
C GLU A 169 -11.15 -11.41 -34.17
N PRO A 170 -10.72 -11.45 -35.44
CA PRO A 170 -9.45 -12.00 -35.95
C PRO A 170 -8.30 -10.97 -35.92
N LEU A 171 -7.10 -11.43 -35.55
CA LEU A 171 -5.84 -10.65 -35.62
C LEU A 171 -4.88 -11.29 -36.63
N THR A 172 -4.13 -10.46 -37.34
CA THR A 172 -3.04 -10.94 -38.22
C THR A 172 -1.83 -11.41 -37.40
N GLU A 173 -1.00 -12.30 -37.95
CA GLU A 173 0.24 -12.75 -37.30
C GLU A 173 1.15 -11.58 -36.89
N GLN A 174 1.23 -10.54 -37.73
CA GLN A 174 2.01 -9.34 -37.44
C GLN A 174 1.46 -8.57 -36.23
N GLN A 175 0.13 -8.45 -36.11
CA GLN A 175 -0.50 -7.82 -34.94
C GLN A 175 -0.29 -8.64 -33.68
N ILE A 176 -0.39 -9.97 -33.77
CA ILE A 176 -0.12 -10.86 -32.64
C ILE A 176 1.32 -10.70 -32.15
N MET A 177 2.30 -10.72 -33.06
CA MET A 177 3.71 -10.48 -32.71
C MET A 177 3.92 -9.10 -32.08
N GLY A 178 3.27 -8.06 -32.62
CA GLY A 178 3.34 -6.71 -32.06
C GLY A 178 2.78 -6.61 -30.65
N ILE A 179 1.63 -7.24 -30.38
CA ILE A 179 1.02 -7.28 -29.05
C ILE A 179 1.87 -8.07 -28.07
N CYS A 180 2.43 -9.22 -28.48
CA CYS A 180 3.33 -10.01 -27.65
C CYS A 180 4.61 -9.23 -27.30
N ALA A 181 5.20 -8.51 -28.26
CA ALA A 181 6.36 -7.66 -28.01
C ALA A 181 6.03 -6.51 -27.05
N LEU A 182 4.86 -5.87 -27.21
CA LEU A 182 4.39 -4.83 -26.30
C LEU A 182 4.19 -5.39 -24.89
N GLN A 183 3.56 -6.56 -24.75
CA GLN A 183 3.37 -7.24 -23.47
C GLN A 183 4.72 -7.50 -22.79
N GLN A 184 5.69 -8.06 -23.53
CA GLN A 184 7.02 -8.36 -23.00
C GLN A 184 7.73 -7.09 -22.53
N SER A 185 7.81 -6.06 -23.38
CA SER A 185 8.48 -4.80 -23.02
C SER A 185 7.80 -4.12 -21.83
N THR A 186 6.47 -4.20 -21.73
CA THR A 186 5.70 -3.70 -20.59
C THR A 186 6.04 -4.46 -19.31
N GLN A 187 6.10 -5.80 -19.38
CA GLN A 187 6.47 -6.65 -18.24
C GLN A 187 7.89 -6.35 -17.74
N GLU A 188 8.85 -6.15 -18.65
CA GLU A 188 10.23 -5.79 -18.30
C GLU A 188 10.29 -4.44 -17.56
N ALA A 189 9.52 -3.44 -18.02
CA ALA A 189 9.40 -2.15 -17.34
C ALA A 189 8.74 -2.28 -15.95
N GLU A 190 7.71 -3.12 -15.82
CA GLU A 190 7.05 -3.40 -14.55
C GLU A 190 7.98 -4.08 -13.53
N GLU A 191 8.81 -5.02 -13.99
CA GLU A 191 9.81 -5.70 -13.16
C GLU A 191 10.88 -4.73 -12.69
N ALA A 192 11.41 -3.89 -13.59
CA ALA A 192 12.39 -2.85 -13.24
C ALA A 192 11.83 -1.87 -12.20
N LEU A 193 10.56 -1.45 -12.35
CA LEU A 193 9.92 -0.55 -11.40
C LEU A 193 9.65 -1.22 -10.04
N THR A 194 9.25 -2.50 -10.04
CA THR A 194 9.08 -3.29 -8.81
C THR A 194 10.41 -3.41 -8.06
N GLN A 195 11.49 -3.76 -8.76
CA GLN A 195 12.84 -3.84 -8.17
C GLN A 195 13.31 -2.49 -7.63
N GLY A 196 13.04 -1.39 -8.36
CA GLY A 196 13.34 -0.04 -7.89
C GLY A 196 12.62 0.30 -6.59
N LEU A 197 11.32 0.00 -6.50
CA LEU A 197 10.52 0.24 -5.30
C LEU A 197 11.00 -0.59 -4.11
N GLU A 198 11.33 -1.87 -4.33
CA GLU A 198 11.90 -2.75 -3.30
C GLU A 198 13.24 -2.22 -2.78
N ALA A 199 14.13 -1.80 -3.67
CA ALA A 199 15.42 -1.22 -3.31
C ALA A 199 15.28 0.09 -2.51
N LEU A 200 14.29 0.93 -2.87
CA LEU A 200 13.96 2.11 -2.08
C LEU A 200 13.46 1.73 -0.69
N ASN A 201 12.50 0.81 -0.61
CA ASN A 201 11.91 0.41 0.67
C ASN A 201 12.98 -0.18 1.61
N GLN A 202 13.86 -1.05 1.10
CA GLN A 202 14.99 -1.58 1.85
C GLN A 202 15.91 -0.46 2.32
N SER A 203 16.27 0.47 1.42
CA SER A 203 17.16 1.55 1.80
C SER A 203 16.56 2.49 2.84
N VAL A 204 15.27 2.84 2.74
CA VAL A 204 14.61 3.70 3.73
C VAL A 204 14.55 2.98 5.07
N SER A 205 14.27 1.67 5.07
CA SER A 205 14.30 0.84 6.28
C SER A 205 15.68 0.80 6.91
N ASP A 206 16.74 0.63 6.11
CA ASP A 206 18.13 0.64 6.60
C ASP A 206 18.50 2.00 7.21
N ILE A 207 18.08 3.10 6.58
CA ILE A 207 18.30 4.46 7.09
C ILE A 207 17.63 4.65 8.46
N ILE A 208 16.38 4.24 8.61
CA ILE A 208 15.62 4.36 9.87
C ILE A 208 16.20 3.48 10.98
N THR A 209 16.62 2.25 10.63
CA THR A 209 17.15 1.28 11.60
C THR A 209 18.60 1.57 12.01
N SER A 210 19.39 2.24 11.16
CA SER A 210 20.81 2.52 11.44
C SER A 210 21.05 3.51 12.58
N ASP A 211 20.07 4.35 12.96
CA ASP A 211 20.26 5.42 13.97
C ASP A 211 19.21 5.43 15.10
N SER A 212 18.26 4.48 15.08
CA SER A 212 17.19 4.36 16.10
C SER A 212 17.67 3.83 17.47
N LEU A 213 18.99 3.72 17.68
CA LEU A 213 19.58 3.38 18.98
C LEU A 213 20.25 4.58 19.68
N SER A 214 20.32 5.77 19.06
CA SER A 214 20.85 6.97 19.72
C SER A 214 19.74 7.74 20.44
N CYS A 215 19.76 7.72 21.77
CA CYS A 215 18.88 8.52 22.63
C CYS A 215 19.78 9.40 23.50
N PRO A 216 19.68 10.76 23.44
CA PRO A 216 18.59 11.57 22.91
C PRO A 216 18.59 11.76 21.38
N PRO A 217 17.43 12.10 20.77
CA PRO A 217 17.30 12.28 19.33
C PRO A 217 18.12 13.48 18.83
N ASN A 218 19.01 13.25 17.87
CA ASN A 218 19.75 14.30 17.18
C ASN A 218 19.00 14.74 15.91
N MET A 219 18.37 15.92 15.94
CA MET A 219 17.64 16.47 14.78
C MET A 219 18.49 16.58 13.51
N THR A 220 19.79 16.83 13.65
CA THR A 220 20.73 16.93 12.52
C THR A 220 20.85 15.61 11.76
N ASN A 221 20.81 14.48 12.48
CA ASN A 221 20.88 13.16 11.88
C ASN A 221 19.59 12.83 11.11
N TYR A 222 18.43 13.11 11.71
CA TYR A 222 17.13 12.90 11.07
C TYR A 222 17.01 13.67 9.74
N MET A 223 17.44 14.94 9.71
CA MET A 223 17.42 15.73 8.47
C MET A 223 18.34 15.15 7.38
N GLY A 224 19.52 14.65 7.75
CA GLY A 224 20.44 13.97 6.82
C GLY A 224 19.83 12.68 6.25
N GLN A 225 19.19 11.89 7.09
CA GLN A 225 18.46 10.67 6.69
C GLN A 225 17.31 10.97 5.74
N MET A 226 16.51 12.00 6.05
CA MET A 226 15.42 12.47 5.19
C MET A 226 15.94 12.92 3.82
N ALA A 227 17.04 13.66 3.77
CA ALA A 227 17.65 14.11 2.51
C ALA A 227 18.08 12.93 1.62
N VAL A 228 18.67 11.88 2.21
CA VAL A 228 19.05 10.66 1.47
C VAL A 228 17.82 9.91 0.97
N ALA A 229 16.78 9.76 1.80
CA ALA A 229 15.53 9.10 1.40
C ALA A 229 14.83 9.85 0.25
N ILE A 230 14.77 11.18 0.31
CA ILE A 230 14.20 12.03 -0.75
C ILE A 230 14.99 11.92 -2.06
N ASN A 231 16.32 11.85 -2.00
CA ASN A 231 17.14 11.66 -3.21
C ASN A 231 16.85 10.31 -3.90
N LYS A 232 16.69 9.24 -3.10
CA LYS A 232 16.30 7.92 -3.62
C LYS A 232 14.90 7.92 -4.22
N LEU A 233 13.94 8.59 -3.58
CA LEU A 233 12.60 8.80 -4.14
C LEU A 233 12.65 9.52 -5.50
N SER A 234 13.44 10.59 -5.59
CA SER A 234 13.59 11.36 -6.84
C SER A 234 14.21 10.53 -7.97
N THR A 235 15.08 9.57 -7.66
CA THR A 235 15.65 8.65 -8.66
C THR A 235 14.57 7.76 -9.28
N ILE A 236 13.66 7.22 -8.47
CA ILE A 236 12.54 6.40 -8.95
C ILE A 236 11.52 7.25 -9.69
N GLU A 237 11.21 8.44 -9.21
CA GLU A 237 10.37 9.39 -9.95
C GLU A 237 10.94 9.68 -11.35
N GLY A 238 12.27 9.87 -11.45
CA GLY A 238 12.96 10.06 -12.71
C GLY A 238 12.89 8.84 -13.64
N PHE A 239 12.85 7.63 -13.11
CA PHE A 239 12.64 6.41 -13.89
C PHE A 239 11.20 6.30 -14.40
N VAL A 240 10.20 6.62 -13.56
CA VAL A 240 8.77 6.57 -13.94
C VAL A 240 8.42 7.58 -15.03
N ARG A 241 9.15 8.69 -15.12
CA ARG A 241 8.91 9.74 -16.15
C ARG A 241 9.56 9.46 -17.51
N GLN A 242 10.45 8.47 -17.61
CA GLN A 242 11.12 8.09 -18.87
C GLN A 242 10.21 7.21 -19.73
#